data_AF-A0A5C6VB57-F1
#
_entry.id   AF-A0A5C6VB57-F1
#
_cell.length_a   1.000
_cell.length_b   1.000
_cell.length_c   1.000
_cell.angle_alpha   90.00
_cell.angle_beta   90.00
_cell.angle_gamma   90.00
#
_symmetry.space_group_name_H-M   'P 1'
#
loop_
_entity.id
_entity.type
_entity.pdbx_description
1 polymer ?
#
loop_
_entity_poly.entity_id
_entity_poly.type
_entity_poly.pdbx_seq_one_letter_code
_entity_poly.pdbx_strand_id
1 'polypeptide(L)' 'MANIKAYIEDVYNEMVHKVTWPTWKELQSSSILVLVASAIIALLIFLMDYIFGINGEDSLWRGILGYVYQILGDL' A
#
# COMPACT_ATOMS: atom_id res chain seq x y z
N MET A 1 -30.57 26.53 -16.36
CA MET A 1 -29.66 26.24 -15.23
C MET A 1 -30.35 25.67 -14.00
N ALA A 2 -31.69 25.78 -13.84
CA ALA A 2 -32.44 25.15 -12.73
C ALA A 2 -32.35 23.60 -12.69
N ASN A 3 -32.12 22.96 -13.85
CA ASN A 3 -32.16 21.51 -13.99
C ASN A 3 -30.98 20.77 -13.34
N ILE A 4 -29.78 21.37 -13.28
CA ILE A 4 -28.59 20.71 -12.70
C ILE A 4 -28.66 20.67 -11.18
N LYS A 5 -29.17 21.74 -10.55
CA LYS A 5 -29.34 21.80 -9.10
C LYS A 5 -30.34 20.73 -8.63
N ALA A 6 -31.49 20.63 -9.30
CA ALA A 6 -32.49 19.61 -9.02
C ALA A 6 -31.94 18.19 -9.25
N TYR A 7 -31.18 17.96 -10.32
CA TYR A 7 -30.57 16.67 -10.61
C TYR A 7 -29.57 16.22 -9.54
N ILE A 8 -28.72 17.11 -9.02
CA ILE A 8 -27.79 16.79 -7.93
C ILE A 8 -28.54 16.47 -6.64
N GLU A 9 -29.65 17.17 -6.38
CA GLU A 9 -30.49 16.94 -5.20
C GLU A 9 -31.20 15.58 -5.27
N ASP A 10 -31.67 15.18 -6.45
CA ASP A 10 -32.25 13.86 -6.71
C ASP A 10 -31.20 12.74 -6.57
N VAL A 11 -29.99 12.93 -7.13
CA VAL A 11 -28.88 11.96 -7.01
C VAL A 11 -28.45 11.79 -5.56
N TYR A 12 -28.38 12.87 -4.77
CA TYR A 12 -28.06 12.78 -3.35
C TYR A 12 -29.13 11.97 -2.59
N ASN A 13 -30.40 12.25 -2.83
CA ASN A 13 -31.49 11.51 -2.21
C ASN A 13 -31.45 10.02 -2.59
N GLU A 14 -31.16 9.69 -3.84
CA GLU A 14 -31.03 8.32 -4.33
C GLU A 14 -29.84 7.59 -3.72
N MET A 15 -28.65 8.19 -3.73
CA MET A 15 -27.45 7.59 -3.17
C MET A 15 -27.54 7.38 -1.65
N VAL A 16 -28.29 8.22 -0.92
CA VAL A 16 -28.43 8.08 0.54
C VAL A 16 -29.55 7.13 0.95
N HIS A 17 -30.69 7.15 0.26
CA HIS A 17 -31.89 6.40 0.70
C HIS A 17 -32.12 5.09 -0.05
N LYS A 18 -31.51 4.92 -1.23
CA LYS A 18 -31.73 3.78 -2.12
C LYS A 18 -30.51 2.90 -2.32
N VAL A 19 -29.38 3.26 -1.70
CA VAL A 19 -28.16 2.45 -1.69
C VAL A 19 -27.85 2.05 -0.25
N THR A 20 -27.60 0.76 -0.06
CA THR A 20 -27.14 0.22 1.22
C THR A 20 -25.65 0.49 1.38
N TRP A 21 -25.31 1.61 2.01
CA TRP A 21 -23.94 1.85 2.45
C TRP A 21 -23.55 0.89 3.56
N PRO A 22 -22.32 0.35 3.52
CA PRO A 22 -21.80 -0.46 4.62
C PRO A 22 -21.80 0.36 5.90
N THR A 23 -22.03 -0.30 7.04
CA THR A 23 -22.00 0.37 8.33
C THR A 23 -20.57 0.87 8.63
N TRP A 24 -20.46 1.92 9.43
CA TRP A 24 -19.14 2.47 9.83
C TRP A 24 -18.21 1.41 10.45
N LYS A 25 -18.76 0.42 11.14
CA LYS A 25 -17.99 -0.68 11.73
C LYS A 25 -17.43 -1.63 10.66
N GLU A 26 -18.20 -1.93 9.62
CA GLU A 26 -17.75 -2.77 8.49
C GLU A 26 -16.71 -2.06 7.63
N LEU A 27 -16.87 -0.76 7.40
CA LEU A 27 -15.88 0.09 6.72
C LEU A 27 -14.55 0.09 7.47
N GLN A 28 -14.60 0.26 8.80
CA GLN A 28 -13.42 0.25 9.64
C GLN A 28 -12.76 -1.13 9.67
N SER A 29 -13.55 -2.21 9.77
CA SER A 29 -13.04 -3.58 9.72
C SER A 29 -12.31 -3.88 8.41
N SER A 30 -12.88 -3.45 7.28
CA SER A 30 -12.27 -3.62 5.96
C SER A 30 -10.98 -2.80 5.83
N SER A 31 -10.96 -1.58 6.37
CA SER A 31 -9.78 -0.70 6.35
C SER A 31 -8.64 -1.25 7.22
N ILE A 32 -8.96 -1.79 8.40
CA ILE A 32 -8.00 -2.42 9.30
C ILE A 32 -7.37 -3.64 8.63
N LEU A 33 -8.17 -4.45 7.93
CA LEU A 33 -7.65 -5.60 7.19
C LEU A 33 -6.61 -5.18 6.15
N VAL A 34 -6.92 -4.15 5.36
CA VAL A 34 -5.99 -3.61 4.34
C VAL A 34 -4.73 -3.03 4.98
N LEU A 35 -4.86 -2.33 6.10
CA LEU A 35 -3.72 -1.75 6.84
C LEU A 35 -2.77 -2.83 7.37
N VAL A 36 -3.31 -3.94 7.89
CA VAL A 36 -2.48 -5.07 8.32
C VAL A 36 -1.83 -5.77 7.12
N ALA A 37 -2.58 -5.96 6.04
CA ALA A 37 -2.04 -6.56 4.82
C ALA A 37 -0.89 -5.72 4.22
N SER A 38 -1.04 -4.40 4.16
CA SER A 38 0.01 -3.51 3.66
C SER A 38 1.23 -3.48 4.57
N ALA A 39 1.05 -3.56 5.89
CA ALA A 39 2.16 -3.66 6.84
C ALA A 39 2.99 -4.95 6.63
N ILE A 40 2.32 -6.08 6.38
CA ILE A 40 3.01 -7.35 6.09
C ILE A 40 3.78 -7.25 4.77
N ILE A 41 3.17 -6.70 3.72
CA ILE A 41 3.85 -6.51 2.43
C ILE A 41 5.05 -5.59 2.56
N ALA A 42 4.93 -4.49 3.32
CA ALA A 42 6.05 -3.59 3.58
C ALA A 42 7.21 -4.29 4.29
N LEU A 43 6.92 -5.17 5.25
CA LEU A 43 7.94 -5.95 5.95
C LEU A 43 8.64 -6.95 5.01
N LEU A 44 7.88 -7.60 4.12
CA LEU A 44 8.45 -8.51 3.12
C LEU A 44 9.39 -7.79 2.14
N ILE A 45 8.98 -6.62 1.65
CA ILE A 45 9.83 -5.78 0.78
C ILE A 45 11.07 -5.34 1.55
N PHE A 46 10.92 -4.89 2.79
CA PHE A 46 12.05 -4.53 3.65
C PHE A 46 13.05 -5.69 3.81
N LEU A 47 12.56 -6.93 3.97
CA LEU A 47 13.43 -8.10 4.08
C LEU A 47 14.16 -8.39 2.76
N MET A 48 13.47 -8.29 1.62
CA MET A 48 14.08 -8.44 0.29
C MET A 48 15.15 -7.37 0.05
N ASP A 49 14.84 -6.10 0.36
CA ASP A 49 15.77 -4.99 0.22
C ASP A 49 16.95 -5.14 1.19
N TYR A 50 16.75 -5.68 2.38
CA TYR A 50 17.83 -5.96 3.32
C TYR A 50 18.78 -7.07 2.84
N ILE A 51 18.21 -8.14 2.25
CA ILE A 51 18.98 -9.29 1.76
C ILE A 51 19.75 -8.93 0.47
N PHE A 52 19.09 -8.27 -0.47
CA PHE A 52 19.61 -8.01 -1.81
C PHE A 52 20.20 -6.60 -1.99
N GLY A 53 19.79 -5.63 -1.19
CA GLY A 53 20.22 -4.24 -1.31
C GLY A 53 21.68 -4.04 -0.98
N ILE A 54 22.34 -3.21 -1.78
CA ILE A 54 23.68 -2.69 -1.50
C ILE A 54 23.52 -1.71 -0.33
N ASN A 55 23.75 -2.18 0.89
CA ASN A 55 23.85 -1.28 2.02
C ASN A 55 25.15 -0.48 1.89
N GLY A 56 25.10 0.79 2.28
CA GLY A 56 26.17 1.77 2.06
C GLY A 56 27.55 1.32 2.56
N GLU A 57 28.58 2.03 2.10
CA GLU A 57 30.01 1.71 2.22
C GLU A 57 30.48 1.28 3.65
N ASP A 58 29.80 1.77 4.70
CA ASP A 58 30.04 1.47 6.13
C ASP A 58 29.05 0.48 6.78
N SER A 59 28.22 -0.22 6.00
CA SER A 59 27.23 -1.17 6.52
C SER A 59 27.84 -2.55 6.77
N LEU A 60 27.47 -3.15 7.92
CA LEU A 60 27.90 -4.50 8.37
C LEU A 60 27.46 -5.64 7.44
N TRP A 61 26.54 -5.40 6.50
CA TRP A 61 26.06 -6.39 5.54
C TRP A 61 26.02 -5.79 4.14
N ARG A 62 26.92 -6.23 3.24
CA ARG A 62 27.05 -5.68 1.87
C ARG A 62 25.93 -6.16 0.90
N GLY A 63 25.00 -7.00 1.36
CA GLY A 63 23.97 -7.62 0.52
C GLY A 63 24.52 -8.73 -0.37
N ILE A 64 23.64 -9.64 -0.82
CA ILE A 64 24.02 -10.73 -1.75
C ILE A 64 24.71 -10.19 -3.01
N LEU A 65 24.22 -9.07 -3.55
CA LEU A 65 24.81 -8.45 -4.73
C LEU A 65 26.21 -7.89 -4.47
N GLY A 66 26.47 -7.30 -3.30
CA GLY A 66 27.81 -6.83 -2.94
C GLY A 66 28.84 -7.96 -2.89
N TYR A 67 28.46 -9.13 -2.37
CA TYR A 67 29.33 -10.32 -2.40
C TYR A 67 29.56 -10.83 -3.84
N VAL A 68 28.53 -10.85 -4.68
CA VAL A 68 28.65 -11.27 -6.09
C VAL A 68 29.56 -10.31 -6.88
N TYR A 69 29.41 -9.00 -6.71
CA TYR A 69 30.26 -8.01 -7.38
C TYR A 69 31.72 -8.10 -6.92
N GLN A 70 31.99 -8.38 -5.65
CA GLN A 70 33.36 -8.57 -5.17
C GLN A 70 34.00 -9.80 -5.82
N ILE A 71 33.28 -10.94 -5.86
CA ILE A 71 33.80 -12.19 -6.45
C ILE A 71 34.05 -12.05 -7.96
N LEU A 72 33.18 -11.33 -8.68
CA LEU A 72 33.34 -11.09 -10.13
C LEU A 72 34.38 -10.01 -10.44
N GLY A 73 34.54 -9.01 -9.58
CA GLY A 73 35.53 -7.96 -9.75
C GLY A 73 36.96 -8.40 -9.40
N ASP A 74 37.10 -9.44 -8.56
CA ASP A 74 38.38 -10.07 -8.21
C ASP A 74 38.84 -11.14 -9.23
N LEU A 75 38.06 -11.42 -10.30
CA LEU A 75 38.40 -12.32 -11.41
C LEU A 75 38.96 -11.54 -12.61
#